data_AF-A0A522NKD8-F1
#
_entry.id   AF-A0A522NKD8-F1
#
_cell.length_a   1.000
_cell.length_b   1.000
_cell.length_c   1.000
_cell.angle_alpha   90.00
_cell.angle_beta   90.00
_cell.angle_gamma   90.00
#
_symmetry.space_group_name_H-M   'P 1'
#
loop_
_entity.id
_entity.type
_entity.pdbx_description
1 polymer ?
#
loop_
_entity_poly.entity_id
_entity_poly.type
_entity_poly.pdbx_seq_one_letter_code
_entity_poly.pdbx_strand_id
1 'polypeptide(L)'
;MSEPRTGRELTPREGGEQEIQPREASASVERFDAGERTHRVGLTEARAAQIVRQSGNARNVAFLAVLVIALFIPIYWFYDSGFPLVPNSSRLAQESQDQQVVAIGRGYELFLANCAQCHGDSGQGGVGPPLNNQAKLYNSVTAAGLPGTGHLNPNYIRTVLTVGGRYVCGDANSVMPVWSNTNGGPLNYEEINDLIAFITASKDVTWTYQAPAPEPGATAPPPVEVHGWRDPNYKPAADAPSVPACWRNPSGVIGAVPAPSAPSGSAAPISSPGTVASPRVIKVDETASLTITDGSGAPLSSVAVKAGETVEFQVTNTAGFDHDFYVGSAADLQAGTTASLTGIPAFSTGTKSFTWTVPSTGTFQFACTIPGHYQTMHGDIQIEP
;
A
#
# COMPACT_ATOMS: atom_id res chain seq x y z
N MET A 1 69.22 -14.17 -1.73
CA MET A 1 67.95 -14.75 -2.21
C MET A 1 66.94 -14.55 -1.08
N SER A 2 65.84 -13.84 -1.34
CA SER A 2 64.89 -13.41 -0.31
C SER A 2 63.69 -14.36 -0.28
N GLU A 3 63.27 -14.77 0.92
CA GLU A 3 62.16 -15.71 1.12
C GLU A 3 60.81 -14.94 1.10
N PRO A 4 59.83 -15.31 0.26
CA PRO A 4 58.69 -14.45 -0.09
C PRO A 4 57.58 -14.34 0.99
N ARG A 5 57.85 -14.67 2.27
CA ARG A 5 56.84 -14.56 3.35
C ARG A 5 57.23 -13.75 4.58
N THR A 6 58.49 -13.39 4.78
CA THR A 6 58.90 -12.71 6.03
C THR A 6 59.84 -11.51 5.83
N GLY A 7 60.29 -11.22 4.61
CA GLY A 7 61.06 -10.00 4.31
C GLY A 7 62.40 -9.89 5.04
N ARG A 8 62.96 -10.99 5.56
CA ARG A 8 64.25 -10.99 6.26
C ARG A 8 65.38 -11.28 5.27
N GLU A 9 66.35 -10.37 5.20
CA GLU A 9 67.56 -10.53 4.38
C GLU A 9 68.51 -11.55 5.03
N LEU A 10 68.82 -12.63 4.31
CA LEU A 10 69.79 -13.65 4.75
C LEU A 10 71.17 -13.27 4.20
N THR A 11 72.05 -12.75 5.06
CA THR A 11 73.46 -12.57 4.74
C THR A 11 74.21 -13.90 4.89
N PRO A 12 75.10 -14.26 3.93
CA PRO A 12 75.96 -15.44 4.06
C PRO A 12 76.94 -15.27 5.22
N ARG A 13 77.13 -16.33 6.00
CA ARG A 13 78.18 -16.40 7.02
C ARG A 13 79.53 -16.58 6.32
N GLU A 14 80.38 -15.56 6.40
CA GLU A 14 81.77 -15.66 5.94
C GLU A 14 82.55 -16.66 6.81
N GLY A 15 83.29 -17.54 6.14
CA GLY A 15 84.24 -18.45 6.76
C GLY A 15 85.45 -17.68 7.26
N GLY A 16 85.61 -17.63 8.59
CA GLY A 16 86.79 -17.12 9.25
C GLY A 16 87.30 -18.17 10.23
N GLU A 17 88.40 -18.81 9.86
CA GLU A 17 89.22 -19.65 10.73
C GLU A 17 89.90 -18.72 11.75
N GLN A 18 89.54 -18.81 13.03
CA GLN A 18 90.26 -18.15 14.11
C GLN A 18 90.61 -19.17 15.20
N GLU A 19 91.82 -19.71 15.01
CA GLU A 19 92.86 -19.99 16.00
C GLU A 19 92.42 -20.20 17.45
N ILE A 20 92.55 -21.45 17.91
CA ILE A 20 92.34 -21.87 19.29
C ILE A 20 93.54 -21.40 20.12
N GLN A 21 93.39 -20.29 20.85
CA GLN A 21 94.35 -19.88 21.88
C GLN A 21 94.28 -20.83 23.11
N PRO A 22 95.42 -21.23 23.70
CA PRO A 22 95.44 -22.09 24.88
C PRO A 22 94.80 -21.42 26.09
N ARG A 23 93.95 -22.17 26.79
CA ARG A 23 93.23 -21.78 27.99
C ARG A 23 94.21 -21.45 29.13
N GLU A 24 94.40 -20.17 29.42
CA GLU A 24 95.03 -19.72 30.67
C GLU A 24 94.18 -20.14 31.88
N ALA A 25 94.89 -20.32 32.99
CA ALA A 25 94.48 -21.03 34.19
C ALA A 25 93.08 -20.69 34.70
N SER A 26 92.39 -21.74 35.13
CA SER A 26 91.05 -21.73 35.72
C SER A 26 90.89 -20.62 36.77
N ALA A 27 90.18 -19.55 36.40
CA ALA A 27 89.40 -18.82 37.38
C ALA A 27 88.46 -19.83 38.04
N SER A 28 88.48 -19.88 39.36
CA SER A 28 87.60 -20.73 40.16
C SER A 28 86.15 -20.44 39.77
N VAL A 29 85.57 -21.30 38.94
CA VAL A 29 84.12 -21.32 38.73
C VAL A 29 83.55 -21.69 40.09
N GLU A 30 82.89 -20.74 40.73
CA GLU A 30 82.01 -21.04 41.85
C GLU A 30 81.07 -22.13 41.36
N ARG A 31 81.26 -23.34 41.90
CA ARG A 31 80.34 -24.43 41.71
C ARG A 31 79.00 -23.85 42.18
N PHE A 32 78.08 -23.65 41.25
CA PHE A 32 76.68 -23.41 41.59
C PHE A 32 76.24 -24.65 42.36
N ASP A 33 76.45 -24.62 43.67
CA ASP A 33 75.80 -25.49 44.59
C ASP A 33 74.34 -25.11 44.47
N ALA A 34 73.57 -25.93 43.76
CA ALA A 34 72.13 -25.88 43.82
C ALA A 34 71.79 -26.29 45.25
N GLY A 35 71.91 -25.32 46.17
CA GLY A 35 71.65 -25.54 47.57
C GLY A 35 70.30 -26.21 47.69
N GLU A 36 70.19 -27.10 48.66
CA GLU A 36 68.98 -27.87 48.98
C GLU A 36 67.86 -26.97 49.53
N ARG A 37 67.69 -25.76 48.98
CA ARG A 37 66.45 -25.00 49.04
C ARG A 37 65.60 -25.49 47.91
N THR A 38 65.01 -26.66 48.11
CA THR A 38 63.65 -26.84 47.61
C THR A 38 62.86 -25.70 48.25
N HIS A 39 62.65 -24.62 47.51
CA HIS A 39 61.59 -23.68 47.84
C HIS A 39 60.34 -24.53 47.73
N ARG A 40 59.93 -25.14 48.86
CA ARG A 40 58.56 -25.59 49.02
C ARG A 40 57.78 -24.31 48.88
N VAL A 41 57.29 -24.02 47.69
CA VAL A 41 56.29 -22.98 47.45
C VAL A 41 55.03 -23.50 48.10
N GLY A 42 55.05 -23.59 49.43
CA GLY A 42 53.90 -23.88 50.23
C GLY A 42 52.94 -22.74 49.98
N LEU A 43 51.74 -23.08 49.50
CA LEU A 43 50.66 -22.13 49.45
C LEU A 43 50.43 -21.66 50.88
N THR A 44 50.77 -20.40 51.19
CA THR A 44 50.29 -19.79 52.42
C THR A 44 48.77 -19.84 52.42
N GLU A 45 48.13 -20.01 53.57
CA GLU A 45 46.66 -20.09 53.65
C GLU A 45 45.99 -18.91 52.94
N ALA A 46 46.58 -17.72 53.03
CA ALA A 46 46.13 -16.52 52.31
C ALA A 46 46.19 -16.67 50.78
N ARG A 47 47.28 -17.24 50.24
CA ARG A 47 47.45 -17.44 48.78
C ARG A 47 46.58 -18.58 48.26
N ALA A 48 46.43 -19.65 49.04
CA ALA A 48 45.46 -20.72 48.75
C ALA A 48 44.03 -20.18 48.71
N ALA A 49 43.64 -19.36 49.71
CA ALA A 49 42.32 -18.74 49.77
C ALA A 49 42.05 -17.78 48.59
N GLN A 50 43.05 -17.01 48.15
CA GLN A 50 42.93 -16.16 46.96
C GLN A 50 42.73 -16.96 45.68
N ILE A 51 43.48 -18.04 45.46
CA ILE A 51 43.33 -18.91 44.28
C ILE A 51 41.96 -19.58 44.27
N VAL A 52 41.48 -20.07 45.42
CA VAL A 52 40.14 -20.66 45.56
C VAL A 52 39.05 -19.61 45.27
N ARG A 53 39.18 -18.38 45.78
CA ARG A 53 38.23 -17.29 45.46
C ARG A 53 38.28 -16.88 43.99
N GLN A 54 39.46 -16.78 43.39
CA GLN A 54 39.61 -16.42 41.97
C GLN A 54 39.02 -17.49 41.06
N SER A 55 39.24 -18.77 41.36
CA SER A 55 38.66 -19.89 40.61
C SER A 55 37.14 -20.03 40.84
N GLY A 56 36.65 -19.78 42.06
CA GLY A 56 35.22 -19.70 42.37
C GLY A 56 34.53 -18.56 41.63
N ASN A 57 35.12 -17.36 41.64
CA ASN A 57 34.61 -16.21 40.90
C ASN A 57 34.63 -16.46 39.39
N ALA A 58 35.71 -17.02 38.83
CA ALA A 58 35.78 -17.35 37.41
C ALA A 58 34.72 -18.39 37.00
N ARG A 59 34.47 -19.41 37.84
CA ARG A 59 33.41 -20.41 37.62
C ARG A 59 32.02 -19.79 37.69
N ASN A 60 31.78 -18.89 38.65
CA ASN A 60 30.50 -18.18 38.77
C ASN A 60 30.27 -17.25 37.58
N VAL A 61 31.30 -16.54 37.12
CA VAL A 61 31.21 -15.70 35.92
C VAL A 61 30.91 -16.55 34.67
N ALA A 62 31.61 -17.67 34.50
CA ALA A 62 31.34 -18.58 33.38
C ALA A 62 29.93 -19.19 33.46
N PHE A 63 29.49 -19.58 34.66
CA PHE A 63 28.13 -20.10 34.89
C PHE A 63 27.07 -19.05 34.57
N LEU A 64 27.22 -17.81 35.06
CA LEU A 64 26.31 -16.72 34.75
C LEU A 64 26.28 -16.38 33.27
N ALA A 65 27.43 -16.36 32.59
CA ALA A 65 27.48 -16.13 31.15
C ALA A 65 26.74 -17.23 30.36
N VAL A 66 26.96 -18.50 30.71
CA VAL A 66 26.23 -19.63 30.12
C VAL A 66 24.74 -19.56 30.42
N LEU A 67 24.35 -19.23 31.66
CA LEU A 67 22.96 -19.10 32.06
C LEU A 67 22.26 -17.95 31.32
N VAL A 68 22.92 -16.80 31.16
CA VAL A 68 22.40 -15.68 30.37
C VAL A 68 22.17 -16.09 28.93
N ILE A 69 23.14 -16.74 28.28
CA ILE A 69 22.99 -17.19 26.88
C ILE A 69 21.90 -18.26 26.77
N ALA A 70 21.87 -19.23 27.69
CA ALA A 70 20.90 -20.32 27.70
C ALA A 70 19.46 -19.84 27.93
N LEU A 71 19.27 -18.71 28.64
CA LEU A 71 17.96 -18.08 28.80
C LEU A 71 17.65 -17.09 27.66
N PHE A 72 18.63 -16.32 27.21
CA PHE A 72 18.45 -15.30 26.18
C PHE A 72 18.05 -15.91 24.85
N ILE A 73 18.68 -17.01 24.41
CA ILE A 73 18.39 -17.62 23.11
C ILE A 73 16.91 -18.07 23.02
N PRO A 74 16.35 -18.86 23.96
CA PRO A 74 14.94 -19.22 23.93
C PRO A 74 14.01 -18.00 24.07
N ILE A 75 14.31 -17.06 24.98
CA ILE A 75 13.47 -15.88 25.19
C ILE A 75 13.41 -15.03 23.92
N TYR A 76 14.56 -14.77 23.29
CA TYR A 76 14.63 -14.02 22.04
C TYR A 76 13.94 -14.79 20.90
N TRP A 77 14.12 -16.10 20.81
CA TRP A 77 13.45 -16.92 19.81
C TRP A 77 11.91 -16.86 19.93
N PHE A 78 11.38 -16.90 21.16
CA PHE A 78 9.95 -16.73 21.41
C PHE A 78 9.47 -15.29 21.21
N TYR A 79 10.32 -14.28 21.48
CA TYR A 79 10.01 -12.88 21.14
C TYR A 79 9.88 -12.68 19.63
N ASP A 80 10.77 -13.31 18.85
CA ASP A 80 10.80 -13.17 17.39
C ASP A 80 9.72 -14.03 16.71
N SER A 81 9.59 -15.29 17.13
CA SER A 81 8.68 -16.30 16.53
C SER A 81 7.29 -16.33 17.18
N GLY A 82 7.09 -15.65 18.30
CA GLY A 82 5.85 -15.68 19.08
C GLY A 82 5.83 -16.78 20.15
N PHE A 83 5.07 -16.54 21.21
CA PHE A 83 4.88 -17.48 22.30
C PHE A 83 3.74 -18.47 21.97
N PRO A 84 3.91 -19.81 22.13
CA PRO A 84 2.93 -20.82 21.72
C PRO A 84 1.53 -20.74 22.36
N LEU A 85 1.31 -19.84 23.32
CA LEU A 85 0.07 -19.67 24.07
C LEU A 85 -0.45 -18.22 24.07
N VAL A 86 0.23 -17.30 23.40
CA VAL A 86 -0.17 -15.89 23.29
C VAL A 86 -0.33 -15.54 21.82
N PRO A 87 -1.57 -15.46 21.30
CA PRO A 87 -1.83 -15.09 19.91
C PRO A 87 -1.18 -13.74 19.54
N ASN A 88 -0.66 -13.63 18.32
CA ASN A 88 -0.11 -12.39 17.75
C ASN A 88 1.07 -11.75 18.54
N SER A 89 1.85 -12.57 19.25
CA SER A 89 3.01 -12.09 20.03
C SER A 89 4.34 -12.05 19.26
N SER A 90 4.38 -12.52 18.01
CA SER A 90 5.62 -12.57 17.22
C SER A 90 5.95 -11.21 16.62
N ARG A 91 7.13 -10.67 16.96
CA ARG A 91 7.66 -9.46 16.33
C ARG A 91 7.76 -9.61 14.80
N LEU A 92 8.21 -10.76 14.30
CA LEU A 92 8.34 -10.99 12.86
C LEU A 92 7.03 -10.87 12.10
N ALA A 93 5.92 -11.39 12.65
CA ALA A 93 4.62 -11.27 11.98
C ALA A 93 4.11 -9.82 11.99
N GLN A 94 4.37 -9.06 13.07
CA GLN A 94 4.00 -7.66 13.15
C GLN A 94 4.77 -6.83 12.11
N GLU A 95 6.09 -6.97 12.06
CA GLU A 95 6.94 -6.30 11.06
C GLU A 95 6.55 -6.70 9.63
N SER A 96 6.18 -7.98 9.40
CA SER A 96 5.68 -8.43 8.11
C SER A 96 4.36 -7.76 7.72
N GLN A 97 3.45 -7.52 8.68
CA GLN A 97 2.21 -6.80 8.44
C GLN A 97 2.49 -5.33 8.14
N ASP A 98 3.38 -4.68 8.90
CA ASP A 98 3.75 -3.28 8.68
C ASP A 98 4.38 -3.11 7.29
N GLN A 99 5.29 -3.99 6.88
CA GLN A 99 5.86 -4.00 5.54
C GLN A 99 4.80 -4.20 4.45
N GLN A 100 3.79 -5.03 4.70
CA GLN A 100 2.69 -5.23 3.78
C GLN A 100 1.84 -3.97 3.62
N VAL A 101 1.53 -3.25 4.70
CA VAL A 101 0.80 -1.97 4.65
C VAL A 101 1.58 -0.94 3.85
N VAL A 102 2.90 -0.85 4.04
CA VAL A 102 3.75 0.07 3.26
C VAL A 102 3.74 -0.30 1.77
N ALA A 103 3.85 -1.59 1.44
CA ALA A 103 3.78 -2.06 0.05
C ALA A 103 2.43 -1.73 -0.61
N ILE A 104 1.33 -1.92 0.12
CA ILE A 104 -0.03 -1.54 -0.32
C ILE A 104 -0.12 -0.02 -0.56
N GLY A 105 0.42 0.80 0.34
CA GLY A 105 0.44 2.25 0.20
C GLY A 105 1.19 2.72 -1.05
N ARG A 106 2.40 2.20 -1.29
CA ARG A 106 3.16 2.49 -2.52
C ARG A 106 2.42 2.01 -3.77
N GLY A 107 1.81 0.83 -3.69
CA GLY A 107 1.00 0.26 -4.76
C GLY A 107 -0.20 1.14 -5.11
N TYR A 108 -0.84 1.74 -4.11
CA TYR A 108 -1.94 2.67 -4.31
C TYR A 108 -1.50 3.95 -5.03
N GLU A 109 -0.37 4.54 -4.64
CA GLU A 109 0.20 5.71 -5.31
C GLU A 109 0.51 5.43 -6.77
N LEU A 110 1.15 4.29 -7.04
CA LEU A 110 1.42 3.81 -8.41
C LEU A 110 0.12 3.61 -9.20
N PHE A 111 -0.91 3.05 -8.56
CA PHE A 111 -2.21 2.82 -9.17
C PHE A 111 -2.89 4.14 -9.57
N LEU A 112 -2.91 5.13 -8.67
CA LEU A 112 -3.47 6.46 -8.96
C LEU A 112 -2.74 7.15 -10.11
N ALA A 113 -1.40 7.09 -10.12
CA ALA A 113 -0.59 7.74 -11.14
C ALA A 113 -0.71 7.11 -12.54
N ASN A 114 -1.01 5.80 -12.62
CA ASN A 114 -0.84 5.04 -13.88
C ASN A 114 -2.07 4.25 -14.34
N CYS A 115 -2.90 3.78 -13.42
CA CYS A 115 -3.95 2.80 -13.71
C CYS A 115 -5.36 3.40 -13.54
N ALA A 116 -5.53 4.33 -12.61
CA ALA A 116 -6.81 4.91 -12.25
C ALA A 116 -7.49 5.65 -13.41
N GLN A 117 -6.72 6.24 -14.34
CA GLN A 117 -7.28 6.90 -15.52
C GLN A 117 -8.17 5.96 -16.37
N CYS A 118 -7.88 4.65 -16.39
CA CYS A 118 -8.69 3.67 -17.12
C CYS A 118 -9.56 2.81 -16.20
N HIS A 119 -9.07 2.47 -15.01
CA HIS A 119 -9.74 1.57 -14.08
C HIS A 119 -10.55 2.28 -12.97
N GLY A 120 -10.54 3.61 -12.93
CA GLY A 120 -11.13 4.44 -11.89
C GLY A 120 -10.29 4.48 -10.60
N ASP A 121 -10.37 5.58 -9.84
CA ASP A 121 -9.60 5.79 -8.61
C ASP A 121 -9.86 4.72 -7.54
N SER A 122 -11.07 4.19 -7.51
CA SER A 122 -11.50 3.10 -6.61
C SER A 122 -11.54 1.75 -7.31
N GLY A 123 -10.97 1.61 -8.50
CA GLY A 123 -10.99 0.37 -9.28
C GLY A 123 -12.37 0.02 -9.84
N GLN A 124 -13.30 0.97 -9.89
CA GLN A 124 -14.69 0.79 -10.32
C GLN A 124 -14.84 0.54 -11.83
N GLY A 125 -13.76 0.66 -12.60
CA GLY A 125 -13.72 0.53 -14.05
C GLY A 125 -13.94 1.86 -14.77
N GLY A 126 -14.11 1.78 -16.08
CA GLY A 126 -14.23 2.92 -16.99
C GLY A 126 -13.85 2.47 -18.39
N VAL A 127 -12.74 2.98 -18.92
CA VAL A 127 -12.14 2.43 -20.15
C VAL A 127 -11.68 0.99 -19.94
N GLY A 128 -11.11 0.70 -18.77
CA GLY A 128 -10.73 -0.64 -18.32
C GLY A 128 -11.87 -1.33 -17.55
N PRO A 129 -11.81 -2.67 -17.42
CA PRO A 129 -12.75 -3.40 -16.57
C PRO A 129 -12.62 -3.02 -15.09
N PRO A 130 -13.69 -3.19 -14.29
CA PRO A 130 -13.63 -3.01 -12.84
C PRO A 130 -12.68 -4.03 -12.21
N LEU A 131 -11.81 -3.53 -11.33
CA LEU A 131 -10.83 -4.29 -10.54
C LEU A 131 -11.31 -4.53 -9.10
N ASN A 132 -12.20 -3.69 -8.59
CA ASN A 132 -12.77 -3.81 -7.24
C ASN A 132 -13.98 -4.75 -7.14
N ASN A 133 -14.26 -5.53 -8.20
CA ASN A 133 -15.38 -6.46 -8.22
C ASN A 133 -15.14 -7.62 -7.25
N GLN A 134 -16.04 -7.79 -6.28
CA GLN A 134 -15.86 -8.77 -5.20
C GLN A 134 -15.86 -10.22 -5.70
N ALA A 135 -16.68 -10.56 -6.71
CA ALA A 135 -16.66 -11.90 -7.30
C ALA A 135 -15.31 -12.22 -7.95
N LYS A 136 -14.62 -11.21 -8.50
CA LYS A 136 -13.30 -11.35 -9.11
C LYS A 136 -12.16 -11.43 -8.08
N LEU A 137 -12.28 -10.67 -7.00
CA LEU A 137 -11.34 -10.64 -5.88
C LEU A 137 -11.52 -11.81 -4.92
N TYR A 138 -12.67 -12.51 -4.98
CA TYR A 138 -12.93 -13.70 -4.20
C TYR A 138 -11.86 -14.78 -4.45
N ASN A 139 -11.28 -15.31 -3.36
CA ASN A 139 -10.15 -16.26 -3.39
C ASN A 139 -8.92 -15.80 -4.19
N SER A 140 -8.72 -14.50 -4.41
CA SER A 140 -7.53 -13.96 -5.10
C SER A 140 -6.22 -14.28 -4.38
N VAL A 141 -6.24 -14.26 -3.04
CA VAL A 141 -5.11 -14.68 -2.19
C VAL A 141 -5.59 -15.63 -1.10
N THR A 142 -4.70 -16.53 -0.70
CA THR A 142 -4.93 -17.46 0.41
C THR A 142 -4.77 -16.77 1.76
N ALA A 143 -5.14 -17.44 2.86
CA ALA A 143 -4.90 -16.95 4.21
C ALA A 143 -3.40 -16.71 4.52
N ALA A 144 -2.51 -17.42 3.81
CA ALA A 144 -1.06 -17.25 3.93
C ALA A 144 -0.50 -16.13 3.01
N GLY A 145 -1.36 -15.33 2.36
CA GLY A 145 -0.93 -14.27 1.44
C GLY A 145 -0.42 -14.77 0.08
N LEU A 146 -0.48 -16.08 -0.19
CA LEU A 146 -0.07 -16.66 -1.47
C LEU A 146 -1.15 -16.49 -2.55
N PRO A 147 -0.81 -16.57 -3.85
CA PRO A 147 -1.79 -16.53 -4.93
C PRO A 147 -2.87 -17.61 -4.75
N GLY A 148 -4.13 -17.20 -4.77
CA GLY A 148 -5.27 -18.09 -4.65
C GLY A 148 -5.85 -18.51 -6.00
N THR A 149 -7.02 -19.15 -5.96
CA THR A 149 -7.72 -19.69 -7.14
C THR A 149 -8.69 -18.71 -7.79
N GLY A 150 -8.85 -17.53 -7.19
CA GLY A 150 -9.69 -16.44 -7.71
C GLY A 150 -9.21 -15.90 -9.06
N HIS A 151 -10.07 -15.13 -9.73
CA HIS A 151 -9.78 -14.59 -11.06
C HIS A 151 -8.68 -13.52 -11.00
N LEU A 152 -8.86 -12.48 -10.18
CA LEU A 152 -7.86 -11.44 -9.96
C LEU A 152 -6.82 -11.87 -8.91
N ASN A 153 -6.26 -13.07 -9.09
CA ASN A 153 -5.14 -13.53 -8.26
C ASN A 153 -3.82 -12.85 -8.67
N PRO A 154 -2.82 -12.79 -7.77
CA PRO A 154 -1.52 -12.19 -8.03
C PRO A 154 -0.82 -12.65 -9.31
N ASN A 155 -0.92 -13.94 -9.68
CA ASN A 155 -0.26 -14.47 -10.88
C ASN A 155 -0.93 -13.95 -12.16
N TYR A 156 -2.26 -13.90 -12.16
CA TYR A 156 -3.03 -13.32 -13.25
C TYR A 156 -2.69 -11.83 -13.42
N ILE A 157 -2.74 -11.05 -12.33
CA ILE A 157 -2.44 -9.61 -12.38
C ILE A 157 -1.01 -9.36 -12.86
N ARG A 158 -0.02 -10.12 -12.34
CA ARG A 158 1.38 -10.03 -12.81
C ARG A 158 1.50 -10.28 -14.31
N THR A 159 0.80 -11.28 -14.82
CA THR A 159 0.82 -11.61 -16.24
C THR A 159 0.22 -10.48 -17.07
N VAL A 160 -0.89 -9.90 -16.63
CA VAL A 160 -1.51 -8.72 -17.29
C VAL A 160 -0.56 -7.52 -17.27
N LEU A 161 0.11 -7.23 -16.15
CA LEU A 161 1.06 -6.11 -16.09
C LEU A 161 2.33 -6.37 -16.92
N THR A 162 2.70 -7.65 -17.11
CA THR A 162 3.85 -8.03 -17.93
C THR A 162 3.55 -8.00 -19.42
N VAL A 163 2.38 -8.48 -19.85
CA VAL A 163 2.03 -8.62 -21.28
C VAL A 163 1.17 -7.45 -21.78
N GLY A 164 0.63 -6.65 -20.87
CA GLY A 164 -0.36 -5.62 -21.16
C GLY A 164 -1.77 -6.20 -21.32
N GLY A 165 -2.74 -5.34 -21.63
CA GLY A 165 -4.14 -5.75 -21.69
C GLY A 165 -4.47 -6.68 -22.86
N ARG A 166 -3.55 -6.92 -23.80
CA ARG A 166 -3.71 -7.95 -24.83
C ARG A 166 -3.87 -9.36 -24.24
N TYR A 167 -3.33 -9.61 -23.06
CA TYR A 167 -3.58 -10.86 -22.34
C TYR A 167 -5.04 -10.98 -21.90
N VAL A 168 -5.68 -9.85 -21.56
CA VAL A 168 -7.08 -9.81 -21.12
C VAL A 168 -7.98 -10.14 -22.31
N CYS A 169 -8.59 -11.32 -22.27
CA CYS A 169 -9.51 -11.81 -23.30
C CYS A 169 -8.89 -11.92 -24.71
N GLY A 170 -7.55 -11.98 -24.81
CA GLY A 170 -6.85 -12.02 -26.10
C GLY A 170 -7.05 -10.76 -26.95
N ASP A 171 -7.31 -9.60 -26.34
CA ASP A 171 -7.68 -8.40 -27.05
C ASP A 171 -6.50 -7.74 -27.79
N ALA A 172 -6.40 -7.98 -29.10
CA ALA A 172 -5.36 -7.35 -29.92
C ALA A 172 -5.45 -5.82 -29.94
N ASN A 173 -6.61 -5.23 -29.62
CA ASN A 173 -6.85 -3.79 -29.65
C ASN A 173 -6.81 -3.17 -28.24
N SER A 174 -6.31 -3.89 -27.24
CA SER A 174 -6.25 -3.35 -25.88
C SER A 174 -5.37 -2.10 -25.82
N VAL A 175 -5.90 -1.07 -25.18
CA VAL A 175 -5.17 0.19 -24.92
C VAL A 175 -4.31 0.13 -23.67
N MET A 176 -4.44 -0.93 -22.84
CA MET A 176 -3.63 -1.08 -21.63
C MET A 176 -2.20 -1.49 -22.03
N PRO A 177 -1.20 -0.64 -21.76
CA PRO A 177 0.17 -0.86 -22.19
C PRO A 177 0.84 -1.97 -21.36
N VAL A 178 2.05 -2.33 -21.76
CA VAL A 178 2.95 -3.16 -20.95
C VAL A 178 3.53 -2.30 -19.82
N TRP A 179 3.47 -2.80 -18.58
CA TRP A 179 3.98 -2.08 -17.41
C TRP A 179 5.30 -2.63 -16.91
N SER A 180 5.51 -3.95 -16.97
CA SER A 180 6.75 -4.57 -16.51
C SER A 180 7.95 -4.19 -17.37
N ASN A 181 9.05 -3.76 -16.73
CA ASN A 181 10.32 -3.45 -17.38
C ASN A 181 10.98 -4.65 -18.05
N THR A 182 10.66 -5.87 -17.62
CA THR A 182 11.12 -7.10 -18.25
C THR A 182 10.50 -7.35 -19.63
N ASN A 183 9.44 -6.61 -19.98
CA ASN A 183 8.78 -6.69 -21.28
C ASN A 183 8.59 -5.29 -21.91
N GLY A 184 9.44 -4.33 -21.55
CA GLY A 184 9.49 -3.00 -22.18
C GLY A 184 8.63 -1.91 -21.55
N GLY A 185 8.00 -2.17 -20.40
CA GLY A 185 7.30 -1.15 -19.61
C GLY A 185 8.22 -0.36 -18.65
N PRO A 186 7.69 0.63 -17.92
CA PRO A 186 8.50 1.48 -17.04
C PRO A 186 8.72 0.90 -15.63
N LEU A 187 7.89 -0.05 -15.18
CA LEU A 187 7.85 -0.47 -13.77
C LEU A 187 8.78 -1.64 -13.49
N ASN A 188 9.55 -1.55 -12.41
CA ASN A 188 10.40 -2.62 -11.92
C ASN A 188 9.62 -3.69 -11.15
N TYR A 189 10.29 -4.78 -10.78
CA TYR A 189 9.63 -5.93 -10.17
C TYR A 189 8.98 -5.62 -8.81
N GLU A 190 9.54 -4.70 -8.01
CA GLU A 190 8.95 -4.30 -6.73
C GLU A 190 7.72 -3.42 -6.93
N GLU A 191 7.75 -2.49 -7.88
CA GLU A 191 6.58 -1.66 -8.21
C GLU A 191 5.42 -2.51 -8.73
N ILE A 192 5.72 -3.57 -9.50
CA ILE A 192 4.72 -4.57 -9.90
C ILE A 192 4.18 -5.34 -8.68
N ASN A 193 5.03 -5.70 -7.71
CA ASN A 193 4.60 -6.38 -6.49
C ASN A 193 3.69 -5.49 -5.64
N ASP A 194 4.07 -4.22 -5.45
CA ASP A 194 3.32 -3.23 -4.70
C ASP A 194 1.93 -3.01 -5.34
N LEU A 195 1.85 -2.87 -6.67
CA LEU A 195 0.56 -2.79 -7.39
C LEU A 195 -0.33 -4.02 -7.15
N ILE A 196 0.24 -5.22 -7.22
CA ILE A 196 -0.51 -6.46 -6.97
C ILE A 196 -0.97 -6.53 -5.51
N ALA A 197 -0.12 -6.13 -4.56
CA ALA A 197 -0.44 -6.08 -3.14
C ALA A 197 -1.63 -5.14 -2.90
N PHE A 198 -1.64 -3.96 -3.51
CA PHE A 198 -2.76 -3.02 -3.43
C PHE A 198 -4.04 -3.57 -4.07
N ILE A 199 -4.01 -4.04 -5.32
CA ILE A 199 -5.22 -4.53 -6.03
C ILE A 199 -5.90 -5.69 -5.28
N THR A 200 -5.12 -6.50 -4.55
CA THR A 200 -5.62 -7.64 -3.77
C THR A 200 -5.80 -7.34 -2.27
N ALA A 201 -5.54 -6.11 -1.83
CA ALA A 201 -5.61 -5.69 -0.43
C ALA A 201 -7.02 -5.87 0.15
N SER A 202 -7.08 -6.32 1.42
CA SER A 202 -8.33 -6.44 2.16
C SER A 202 -8.87 -5.08 2.57
N LYS A 203 -10.20 -4.94 2.66
CA LYS A 203 -10.86 -3.76 3.26
C LYS A 203 -10.47 -3.53 4.71
N ASP A 204 -10.04 -4.58 5.42
CA ASP A 204 -9.56 -4.49 6.81
C ASP A 204 -8.17 -3.85 6.91
N VAL A 205 -7.45 -3.71 5.80
CA VAL A 205 -6.15 -3.04 5.77
C VAL A 205 -6.38 -1.59 5.41
N THR A 206 -6.10 -0.69 6.36
CA THR A 206 -6.15 0.76 6.16
C THR A 206 -4.75 1.36 6.19
N TRP A 207 -4.57 2.44 5.44
CA TRP A 207 -3.34 3.23 5.46
C TRP A 207 -3.66 4.70 5.24
N THR A 208 -2.72 5.55 5.63
CA THR A 208 -2.80 6.99 5.37
C THR A 208 -2.17 7.28 4.02
N TYR A 209 -2.91 7.96 3.15
CA TYR A 209 -2.44 8.46 1.88
C TYR A 209 -2.31 9.99 1.93
N GLN A 210 -1.17 10.49 1.48
CA GLN A 210 -0.90 11.91 1.36
C GLN A 210 -0.88 12.28 -0.12
N ALA A 211 -1.93 12.97 -0.58
CA ALA A 211 -1.96 13.45 -1.96
C ALA A 211 -0.80 14.45 -2.21
N PRO A 212 -0.16 14.40 -3.38
CA PRO A 212 0.85 15.39 -3.75
C PRO A 212 0.22 16.78 -3.86
N ALA A 213 1.02 17.82 -3.66
CA ALA A 213 0.58 19.19 -3.91
C ALA A 213 0.20 19.35 -5.39
N PRO A 214 -0.91 20.04 -5.70
CA PRO A 214 -1.39 20.19 -7.07
C PRO A 214 -0.40 20.98 -7.94
N GLU A 215 0.38 21.88 -7.33
CA GLU A 215 1.37 22.71 -8.00
C GLU A 215 2.64 22.87 -7.13
N PRO A 216 3.82 23.08 -7.74
CA PRO A 216 5.05 23.35 -7.00
C PRO A 216 4.90 24.58 -6.08
N GLY A 217 5.02 24.37 -4.77
CA GLY A 217 4.90 25.42 -3.75
C GLY A 217 3.49 25.58 -3.17
N ALA A 218 2.50 24.84 -3.66
CA ALA A 218 1.19 24.75 -3.00
C ALA A 218 1.26 23.83 -1.77
N THR A 219 0.42 24.10 -0.78
CA THR A 219 0.26 23.21 0.38
C THR A 219 -0.41 21.92 -0.07
N ALA A 220 0.19 20.78 0.28
CA ALA A 220 -0.40 19.48 -0.02
C ALA A 220 -1.75 19.31 0.74
N PRO A 221 -2.75 18.65 0.15
CA PRO A 221 -4.01 18.35 0.83
C PRO A 221 -3.77 17.58 2.14
N PRO A 222 -4.69 17.63 3.12
CA PRO A 222 -4.53 16.84 4.33
C PRO A 222 -4.48 15.33 3.99
N PRO A 223 -3.76 14.53 4.79
CA PRO A 223 -3.74 13.08 4.58
C PRO A 223 -5.14 12.49 4.76
N VAL A 224 -5.48 11.52 3.92
CA VAL A 224 -6.75 10.80 3.95
C VAL A 224 -6.53 9.33 4.32
N GLU A 225 -7.49 8.75 5.04
CA GLU A 225 -7.48 7.32 5.33
C GLU A 225 -8.11 6.56 4.17
N VAL A 226 -7.41 5.54 3.68
CA VAL A 226 -7.82 4.70 2.56
C VAL A 226 -7.73 3.23 2.96
N HIS A 227 -8.47 2.38 2.25
CA HIS A 227 -8.60 0.96 2.57
C HIS A 227 -8.55 0.10 1.31
N GLY A 228 -8.22 -1.18 1.47
CA GLY A 228 -8.16 -2.12 0.35
C GLY A 228 -9.54 -2.46 -0.21
N TRP A 229 -9.61 -3.09 -1.38
CA TRP A 229 -10.90 -3.33 -2.05
C TRP A 229 -11.56 -4.67 -1.72
N ARG A 230 -10.76 -5.69 -1.39
CA ARG A 230 -11.26 -7.05 -1.22
C ARG A 230 -11.99 -7.20 0.10
N ASP A 231 -13.25 -7.61 0.06
CA ASP A 231 -14.00 -7.98 1.24
C ASP A 231 -13.63 -9.43 1.65
N PRO A 232 -13.01 -9.64 2.82
CA PRO A 232 -12.61 -10.97 3.29
C PRO A 232 -13.81 -11.84 3.68
N ASN A 233 -14.97 -11.24 3.91
CA ASN A 233 -16.20 -11.93 4.29
C ASN A 233 -17.10 -12.22 3.09
N TYR A 234 -16.78 -11.66 1.92
CA TYR A 234 -17.55 -11.92 0.70
C TYR A 234 -17.50 -13.40 0.31
N LYS A 235 -18.67 -13.96 0.03
CA LYS A 235 -18.84 -15.30 -0.54
C LYS A 235 -19.84 -15.20 -1.69
N PRO A 236 -19.53 -15.76 -2.87
CA PRO A 236 -20.51 -15.84 -3.94
C PRO A 236 -21.69 -16.71 -3.50
N ALA A 237 -22.88 -16.43 -4.06
CA ALA A 237 -24.04 -17.30 -3.85
C ALA A 237 -23.73 -18.73 -4.31
N ALA A 238 -24.36 -19.74 -3.69
CA ALA A 238 -24.06 -21.15 -3.96
C ALA A 238 -24.34 -21.57 -5.42
N ASP A 239 -25.23 -20.85 -6.09
CA ASP A 239 -25.63 -21.01 -7.49
C ASP A 239 -25.03 -19.95 -8.42
N ALA A 240 -24.14 -19.09 -7.91
CA ALA A 240 -23.51 -18.06 -8.73
C ALA A 240 -22.69 -18.70 -9.86
N PRO A 241 -22.84 -18.22 -11.11
CA PRO A 241 -22.05 -18.75 -12.21
C PRO A 241 -20.57 -18.51 -11.97
N SER A 242 -19.74 -19.47 -12.39
CA SER A 242 -18.29 -19.30 -12.32
C SER A 242 -17.89 -18.04 -13.07
N VAL A 243 -17.05 -17.27 -12.42
CA VAL A 243 -16.44 -16.08 -13.01
C VAL A 243 -15.78 -16.46 -14.35
N PRO A 244 -16.17 -15.84 -15.48
CA PRO A 244 -15.59 -16.19 -16.77
C PRO A 244 -14.08 -15.90 -16.77
N ALA A 245 -13.33 -16.79 -17.43
CA ALA A 245 -11.86 -16.69 -17.56
C ALA A 245 -11.45 -15.36 -18.23
N CYS A 246 -12.28 -14.86 -19.13
CA CYS A 246 -12.14 -13.59 -19.80
C CYS A 246 -13.09 -12.55 -19.15
N TRP A 247 -12.59 -11.36 -18.82
CA TRP A 247 -13.37 -10.28 -18.23
C TRP A 247 -13.13 -8.96 -18.96
N ARG A 248 -14.18 -8.45 -19.59
CA ARG A 248 -14.22 -7.10 -20.16
C ARG A 248 -15.16 -6.25 -19.32
N ASN A 249 -15.08 -4.93 -19.50
CA ASN A 249 -16.11 -4.05 -18.99
C ASN A 249 -17.48 -4.55 -19.51
N PRO A 250 -18.47 -4.83 -18.63
CA PRO A 250 -19.81 -5.29 -19.03
C PRO A 250 -20.48 -4.40 -20.07
N SER A 251 -20.10 -3.12 -20.14
CA SER A 251 -20.60 -2.14 -21.11
C SER A 251 -20.06 -2.32 -22.54
N GLY A 252 -19.08 -3.20 -22.76
CA GLY A 252 -18.62 -3.62 -24.09
C GLY A 252 -17.69 -2.65 -24.85
N VAL A 253 -17.42 -1.45 -24.34
CA VAL A 253 -16.60 -0.44 -25.06
C VAL A 253 -15.14 -0.46 -24.57
N ILE A 254 -14.22 -0.76 -25.49
CA ILE A 254 -12.76 -0.64 -25.30
C ILE A 254 -12.27 0.64 -26.01
N GLY A 255 -11.49 1.48 -25.31
CA GLY A 255 -10.73 2.56 -25.96
C GLY A 255 -11.48 3.84 -26.34
N ALA A 256 -12.72 4.06 -25.88
CA ALA A 256 -13.32 5.39 -25.97
C ALA A 256 -12.83 6.26 -24.80
N VAL A 257 -12.10 7.34 -25.08
CA VAL A 257 -12.21 8.55 -24.25
C VAL A 257 -13.72 8.83 -24.18
N PRO A 258 -14.35 9.02 -23.01
CA PRO A 258 -15.78 9.20 -22.98
C PRO A 258 -16.12 10.43 -23.83
N ALA A 259 -16.69 10.19 -25.00
CA ALA A 259 -17.75 11.07 -25.45
C ALA A 259 -18.81 10.99 -24.34
N PRO A 260 -19.43 12.12 -23.94
CA PRO A 260 -20.36 12.17 -22.82
C PRO A 260 -21.32 10.99 -22.95
N SER A 261 -21.29 10.13 -21.94
CA SER A 261 -21.91 8.82 -21.94
C SER A 261 -23.36 8.94 -22.40
N ALA A 262 -23.72 8.27 -23.50
CA ALA A 262 -25.13 7.98 -23.73
C ALA A 262 -25.60 7.08 -22.57
N PRO A 263 -26.75 7.40 -21.93
CA PRO A 263 -27.08 6.91 -20.60
C PRO A 263 -27.39 5.41 -20.63
N SER A 264 -26.69 4.66 -19.76
CA SER A 264 -27.16 3.34 -19.35
C SER A 264 -28.37 3.57 -18.44
N GLY A 265 -29.55 3.35 -19.02
CA GLY A 265 -30.84 3.67 -18.45
C GLY A 265 -31.29 5.04 -18.91
N SER A 266 -32.07 5.11 -20.00
CA SER A 266 -33.07 6.16 -20.04
C SER A 266 -33.84 6.04 -18.73
N ALA A 267 -33.75 7.08 -17.90
CA ALA A 267 -34.77 7.32 -16.90
C ALA A 267 -36.12 7.11 -17.57
N ALA A 268 -37.10 6.56 -16.85
CA ALA A 268 -38.44 6.44 -17.40
C ALA A 268 -38.83 7.78 -18.05
N PRO A 269 -39.33 7.78 -19.30
CA PRO A 269 -39.55 9.00 -20.05
C PRO A 269 -40.34 10.00 -19.22
N ILE A 270 -39.88 11.26 -19.16
CA ILE A 270 -40.48 12.28 -18.31
C ILE A 270 -41.87 12.62 -18.86
N SER A 271 -42.90 11.97 -18.31
CA SER A 271 -44.29 12.11 -18.75
C SER A 271 -44.92 13.43 -18.32
N SER A 272 -44.41 14.03 -17.24
CA SER A 272 -44.87 15.32 -16.70
C SER A 272 -43.69 16.14 -16.18
N PRO A 273 -43.09 17.02 -17.00
CA PRO A 273 -42.04 17.93 -16.57
C PRO A 273 -42.54 18.90 -15.51
N GLY A 274 -41.68 19.24 -14.55
CA GLY A 274 -41.95 20.29 -13.57
C GLY A 274 -42.10 21.67 -14.19
N THR A 275 -42.93 22.52 -13.58
CA THR A 275 -43.15 23.93 -13.95
C THR A 275 -42.68 24.85 -12.83
N VAL A 276 -42.54 26.15 -13.10
CA VAL A 276 -42.17 27.13 -12.05
C VAL A 276 -43.18 27.10 -10.87
N ALA A 277 -44.47 26.87 -11.14
CA ALA A 277 -45.51 26.80 -10.12
C ALA A 277 -45.56 25.44 -9.40
N SER A 278 -44.99 24.39 -10.00
CA SER A 278 -44.97 23.03 -9.46
C SER A 278 -43.73 22.30 -9.97
N PRO A 279 -42.56 22.54 -9.35
CA PRO A 279 -41.30 21.95 -9.78
C PRO A 279 -41.29 20.44 -9.51
N ARG A 280 -40.59 19.68 -10.36
CA ARG A 280 -40.38 18.25 -10.12
C ARG A 280 -39.26 18.08 -9.10
N VAL A 281 -39.55 17.38 -8.01
CA VAL A 281 -38.58 17.18 -6.92
C VAL A 281 -37.61 16.05 -7.28
N ILE A 282 -36.31 16.35 -7.24
CA ILE A 282 -35.21 15.41 -7.35
C ILE A 282 -34.58 15.28 -5.97
N LYS A 283 -34.64 14.08 -5.38
CA LYS A 283 -34.02 13.80 -4.09
C LYS A 283 -32.58 13.37 -4.29
N VAL A 284 -31.69 13.99 -3.53
CA VAL A 284 -30.25 13.79 -3.58
C VAL A 284 -29.77 13.59 -2.16
N ASP A 285 -29.04 12.52 -1.90
CA ASP A 285 -28.43 12.25 -0.61
C ASP A 285 -26.90 12.25 -0.78
N GLU A 286 -26.22 13.07 0.02
CA GLU A 286 -24.76 13.16 0.06
C GLU A 286 -24.25 12.38 1.27
N THR A 287 -23.34 11.45 1.04
CA THR A 287 -22.96 10.44 2.05
C THR A 287 -21.55 10.67 2.60
N ALA A 288 -21.26 10.03 3.74
CA ALA A 288 -19.92 10.01 4.34
C ALA A 288 -18.88 9.31 3.44
N SER A 289 -19.32 8.48 2.49
CA SER A 289 -18.45 7.75 1.55
C SER A 289 -18.09 8.57 0.30
N LEU A 290 -18.35 9.88 0.32
CA LEU A 290 -18.15 10.79 -0.81
C LEU A 290 -18.89 10.32 -2.07
N THR A 291 -20.16 9.95 -1.91
CA THR A 291 -21.05 9.58 -3.01
C THR A 291 -22.32 10.42 -2.97
N ILE A 292 -22.89 10.62 -4.16
CA ILE A 292 -24.24 11.15 -4.33
C ILE A 292 -25.18 9.98 -4.65
N THR A 293 -26.25 9.85 -3.89
CA THR A 293 -27.29 8.84 -4.09
C THR A 293 -28.65 9.48 -4.30
N ASP A 294 -29.60 8.72 -4.84
CA ASP A 294 -31.01 9.10 -4.87
C ASP A 294 -31.68 8.83 -3.51
N GLY A 295 -32.94 9.23 -3.37
CA GLY A 295 -33.72 9.01 -2.14
C GLY A 295 -34.04 7.54 -1.82
N SER A 296 -33.57 6.58 -2.63
CA SER A 296 -33.59 5.14 -2.36
C SER A 296 -32.22 4.59 -1.91
N GLY A 297 -31.18 5.42 -1.94
CA GLY A 297 -29.80 5.06 -1.61
C GLY A 297 -29.00 4.49 -2.79
N ALA A 298 -29.54 4.53 -4.02
CA ALA A 298 -28.80 4.09 -5.20
C ALA A 298 -27.89 5.22 -5.72
N PRO A 299 -26.69 4.92 -6.27
CA PRO A 299 -25.81 5.96 -6.84
C PRO A 299 -26.54 6.80 -7.90
N LEU A 300 -26.53 8.11 -7.73
CA LEU A 300 -27.16 9.06 -8.65
C LEU A 300 -26.07 9.67 -9.53
N SER A 301 -25.82 9.03 -10.68
CA SER A 301 -24.82 9.47 -11.66
C SER A 301 -25.42 10.31 -12.80
N SER A 302 -26.74 10.35 -12.93
CA SER A 302 -27.42 11.12 -13.97
C SER A 302 -28.85 11.48 -13.56
N VAL A 303 -29.29 12.69 -13.93
CA VAL A 303 -30.67 13.15 -13.80
C VAL A 303 -31.19 13.54 -15.19
N ALA A 304 -32.25 12.87 -15.64
CA ALA A 304 -32.95 13.25 -16.86
C ALA A 304 -33.88 14.44 -16.59
N VAL A 305 -33.88 15.42 -17.49
CA VAL A 305 -34.72 16.63 -17.45
C VAL A 305 -35.21 17.02 -18.85
N LYS A 306 -36.22 17.88 -18.97
CA LYS A 306 -36.60 18.50 -20.27
C LYS A 306 -36.21 19.96 -20.36
N ALA A 307 -35.93 20.44 -21.57
CA ALA A 307 -35.70 21.86 -21.82
C ALA A 307 -36.88 22.72 -21.31
N GLY A 308 -36.59 23.75 -20.50
CA GLY A 308 -37.60 24.61 -19.89
C GLY A 308 -38.33 24.01 -18.67
N GLU A 309 -38.04 22.77 -18.29
CA GLU A 309 -38.51 22.18 -17.04
C GLU A 309 -37.96 22.96 -15.84
N THR A 310 -38.73 23.07 -14.76
CA THR A 310 -38.21 23.49 -13.46
C THR A 310 -38.15 22.30 -12.51
N VAL A 311 -36.96 22.02 -11.98
CA VAL A 311 -36.72 20.98 -10.98
C VAL A 311 -36.40 21.61 -9.63
N GLU A 312 -36.77 20.94 -8.55
CA GLU A 312 -36.32 21.25 -7.19
C GLU A 312 -35.35 20.16 -6.77
N PHE A 313 -34.08 20.50 -6.57
CA PHE A 313 -33.14 19.59 -5.94
C PHE A 313 -33.33 19.68 -4.43
N GLN A 314 -33.74 18.57 -3.82
CA GLN A 314 -33.80 18.38 -2.38
C GLN A 314 -32.56 17.57 -1.96
N VAL A 315 -31.54 18.27 -1.46
CA VAL A 315 -30.23 17.71 -1.12
C VAL A 315 -30.15 17.49 0.38
N THR A 316 -29.93 16.25 0.80
CA THR A 316 -29.75 15.84 2.19
C THR A 316 -28.30 15.45 2.43
N ASN A 317 -27.62 16.18 3.31
CA ASN A 317 -26.30 15.77 3.78
C ASN A 317 -26.44 14.83 4.98
N THR A 318 -26.01 13.58 4.78
CA THR A 318 -25.98 12.51 5.80
C THR A 318 -24.57 12.23 6.32
N ALA A 319 -23.55 12.92 5.80
CA ALA A 319 -22.14 12.67 6.05
C ALA A 319 -21.65 13.15 7.43
N GLY A 320 -22.27 14.18 7.99
CA GLY A 320 -21.85 14.79 9.25
C GLY A 320 -20.64 15.74 9.14
N PHE A 321 -20.23 16.06 7.92
CA PHE A 321 -19.23 17.07 7.56
C PHE A 321 -19.67 17.80 6.29
N ASP A 322 -18.99 18.90 5.95
CA ASP A 322 -19.45 19.82 4.90
C ASP A 322 -19.48 19.17 3.51
N HIS A 323 -20.63 19.30 2.86
CA HIS A 323 -20.83 19.14 1.42
C HIS A 323 -21.53 20.39 0.87
N ASP A 324 -21.28 20.69 -0.39
CA ASP A 324 -22.05 21.66 -1.15
C ASP A 324 -22.63 20.98 -2.39
N PHE A 325 -23.58 21.63 -3.06
CA PHE A 325 -24.20 21.05 -4.25
C PHE A 325 -24.51 22.12 -5.27
N TYR A 326 -23.87 22.05 -6.43
CA TYR A 326 -24.06 23.03 -7.50
C TYR A 326 -24.40 22.35 -8.81
N VAL A 327 -25.16 23.07 -9.65
CA VAL A 327 -25.42 22.72 -11.04
C VAL A 327 -24.66 23.70 -11.93
N GLY A 328 -23.91 23.17 -12.89
CA GLY A 328 -23.02 23.99 -13.72
C GLY A 328 -22.37 23.20 -14.85
N SER A 329 -21.41 23.83 -15.54
CA SER A 329 -20.55 23.11 -16.48
C SER A 329 -19.55 22.24 -15.70
N ALA A 330 -19.09 21.14 -16.32
CA ALA A 330 -18.07 20.28 -15.72
C ALA A 330 -16.80 21.07 -15.34
N ALA A 331 -16.41 22.03 -16.19
CA ALA A 331 -15.24 22.86 -15.95
C ALA A 331 -15.39 23.76 -14.71
N ASP A 332 -16.53 24.42 -14.54
CA ASP A 332 -16.77 25.31 -13.40
C ASP A 332 -16.88 24.52 -12.09
N LEU A 333 -17.57 23.38 -12.14
CA LEU A 333 -17.75 22.51 -10.97
C LEU A 333 -16.43 21.87 -10.53
N GLN A 334 -15.63 21.37 -11.47
CA GLN A 334 -14.32 20.80 -11.18
C GLN A 334 -13.35 21.86 -10.63
N ALA A 335 -13.43 23.09 -11.13
CA ALA A 335 -12.62 24.22 -10.67
C ALA A 335 -13.11 24.83 -9.34
N GLY A 336 -14.25 24.39 -8.80
CA GLY A 336 -14.86 24.98 -7.60
C GLY A 336 -15.34 26.42 -7.79
N THR A 337 -15.62 26.84 -9.03
CA THR A 337 -16.03 28.20 -9.36
C THR A 337 -17.54 28.35 -9.23
N THR A 338 -18.01 28.59 -8.00
CA THR A 338 -19.45 28.52 -7.65
C THR A 338 -20.19 29.86 -7.69
N ALA A 339 -19.49 30.98 -7.82
CA ALA A 339 -20.06 32.33 -7.68
C ALA A 339 -21.20 32.65 -8.68
N SER A 340 -21.20 32.01 -9.85
CA SER A 340 -22.23 32.15 -10.89
C SER A 340 -23.12 30.92 -11.05
N LEU A 341 -22.95 29.90 -10.20
CA LEU A 341 -23.68 28.65 -10.30
C LEU A 341 -24.92 28.67 -9.41
N THR A 342 -25.96 27.97 -9.84
CA THR A 342 -27.14 27.74 -9.00
C THR A 342 -26.89 26.52 -8.13
N GLY A 343 -27.08 26.64 -6.82
CA GLY A 343 -26.84 25.54 -5.91
C GLY A 343 -27.01 25.89 -4.44
N ILE A 344 -26.45 25.03 -3.60
CA ILE A 344 -26.49 25.06 -2.15
C ILE A 344 -25.04 25.20 -1.67
N PRO A 345 -24.69 26.30 -0.97
CA PRO A 345 -23.38 26.42 -0.32
C PRO A 345 -23.17 25.36 0.77
N ALA A 346 -21.90 25.19 1.14
CA ALA A 346 -21.45 24.20 2.12
C ALA A 346 -22.34 24.11 3.37
N PHE A 347 -22.74 22.90 3.73
CA PHE A 347 -23.52 22.59 4.92
C PHE A 347 -23.19 21.18 5.40
N SER A 348 -23.25 20.97 6.71
CA SER A 348 -22.74 19.75 7.35
C SER A 348 -23.78 18.67 7.62
N THR A 349 -25.05 19.05 7.80
CA THR A 349 -26.16 18.10 8.04
C THR A 349 -27.52 18.66 7.59
N GLY A 350 -28.49 17.75 7.43
CA GLY A 350 -29.90 18.09 7.19
C GLY A 350 -30.24 18.20 5.71
N THR A 351 -31.42 18.73 5.40
CA THR A 351 -31.91 18.85 4.01
C THR A 351 -32.05 20.31 3.62
N LYS A 352 -31.54 20.66 2.44
CA LYS A 352 -31.68 21.96 1.80
C LYS A 352 -32.23 21.77 0.39
N SER A 353 -32.92 22.79 -0.11
CA SER A 353 -33.47 22.75 -1.47
C SER A 353 -33.16 24.02 -2.24
N PHE A 354 -33.08 23.90 -3.55
CA PHE A 354 -33.16 25.01 -4.49
C PHE A 354 -33.90 24.58 -5.76
N THR A 355 -34.45 25.55 -6.47
CA THR A 355 -35.06 25.31 -7.78
C THR A 355 -34.13 25.75 -8.89
N TRP A 356 -34.16 25.00 -9.99
CA TRP A 356 -33.38 25.28 -11.18
C TRP A 356 -34.26 25.06 -12.42
N THR A 357 -34.33 26.08 -13.28
CA THR A 357 -35.00 25.99 -14.57
C THR A 357 -33.99 25.58 -15.62
N VAL A 358 -34.26 24.45 -16.27
CA VAL A 358 -33.38 23.80 -17.24
C VAL A 358 -33.25 24.68 -18.49
N PRO A 359 -32.04 25.10 -18.85
CA PRO A 359 -31.81 25.86 -20.08
C PRO A 359 -32.22 25.07 -21.32
N SER A 360 -32.56 25.78 -22.41
CA SER A 360 -32.98 25.14 -23.67
C SER A 360 -31.85 24.38 -24.38
N THR A 361 -30.60 24.70 -24.07
CA THR A 361 -29.40 24.12 -24.68
C THR A 361 -28.25 24.16 -23.68
N GLY A 362 -27.32 23.20 -23.76
CA GLY A 362 -26.10 23.16 -22.95
C GLY A 362 -25.83 21.76 -22.39
N THR A 363 -24.63 21.57 -21.85
CA THR A 363 -24.25 20.36 -21.12
C THR A 363 -24.00 20.75 -19.68
N PHE A 364 -24.71 20.11 -18.77
CA PHE A 364 -24.67 20.44 -17.35
C PHE A 364 -24.39 19.19 -16.53
N GLN A 365 -23.75 19.40 -15.39
CA GLN A 365 -23.57 18.42 -14.34
C GLN A 365 -24.10 18.98 -13.04
N PHE A 366 -24.31 18.11 -12.07
CA PHE A 366 -24.40 18.48 -10.66
C PHE A 366 -23.20 17.90 -9.93
N ALA A 367 -22.68 18.62 -8.92
CA ALA A 367 -21.57 18.12 -8.13
C ALA A 367 -21.45 18.78 -6.76
N CYS A 368 -20.72 18.10 -5.87
CA CYS A 368 -20.07 18.70 -4.72
C CYS A 368 -18.70 19.24 -5.17
N THR A 369 -18.48 20.51 -4.92
CA THR A 369 -17.31 21.31 -5.30
C THR A 369 -16.35 21.56 -4.14
N ILE A 370 -16.66 21.05 -2.95
CA ILE A 370 -15.69 20.97 -1.85
C ILE A 370 -14.39 20.33 -2.37
N PRO A 371 -13.21 20.92 -2.09
CA PRO A 371 -11.95 20.43 -2.64
C PRO A 371 -11.73 18.92 -2.45
N GLY A 372 -11.60 18.20 -3.55
CA GLY A 372 -11.40 16.75 -3.57
C GLY A 372 -12.68 15.89 -3.60
N HIS A 373 -13.87 16.49 -3.52
CA HIS A 373 -15.14 15.75 -3.55
C HIS A 373 -15.68 15.57 -4.98
N TYR A 374 -15.43 16.54 -5.87
CA TYR A 374 -15.94 16.54 -7.26
C TYR A 374 -15.68 15.21 -8.00
N GLN A 375 -14.50 14.61 -7.82
CA GLN A 375 -14.08 13.39 -8.52
C GLN A 375 -15.03 12.22 -8.31
N THR A 376 -15.65 12.11 -7.14
CA THR A 376 -16.57 11.03 -6.76
C THR A 376 -18.00 11.49 -6.54
N MET A 377 -18.22 12.79 -6.37
CA MET A 377 -19.51 13.41 -6.09
C MET A 377 -19.95 14.33 -7.24
N HIS A 378 -20.09 13.76 -8.43
CA HIS A 378 -20.70 14.44 -9.58
C HIS A 378 -21.61 13.50 -10.36
N GLY A 379 -22.50 14.07 -11.15
CA GLY A 379 -23.32 13.36 -12.11
C GLY A 379 -23.84 14.25 -13.22
N ASP A 380 -24.32 13.63 -14.30
CA ASP A 380 -24.75 14.34 -15.50
C ASP A 380 -26.19 14.84 -15.41
N ILE A 381 -26.48 15.95 -16.08
CA ILE A 381 -27.85 16.39 -16.35
C ILE A 381 -28.13 16.14 -17.83
N GLN A 382 -29.03 15.18 -18.10
CA GLN A 382 -29.38 14.76 -19.44
C GLN A 382 -30.66 15.45 -19.87
N ILE A 383 -30.55 16.40 -20.82
CA ILE A 383 -31.71 17.08 -21.39
C ILE A 383 -32.32 16.16 -22.45
N GLU A 384 -33.47 15.57 -22.15
CA GLU A 384 -34.26 14.78 -23.09
C GLU A 384 -34.84 15.67 -24.21
N PRO A 385 -34.90 15.16 -25.46
CA PRO A 385 -35.41 15.89 -26.61
C PRO A 385 -36.92 16.20 -26.55
#